data_AF-K0Y5Q8-F1
#
_entry.id   AF-K0Y5Q8-F1
#
_cell.length_a   1.000
_cell.length_b   1.000
_cell.length_c   1.000
_cell.angle_alpha   90.00
_cell.angle_beta   90.00
_cell.angle_gamma   90.00
#
_symmetry.space_group_name_H-M   'P 1'
#
loop_
_entity.id
_entity.type
_entity.pdbx_description
1 polymer ?
#
loop_
_entity_poly.entity_id
_entity_poly.type
_entity_poly.pdbx_seq_one_letter_code
_entity_poly.pdbx_strand_id
1 'polypeptide(L)'
;MSRIEQVITEIEEFVERCKTVALSNSIIKVNKEEFIALLNELRQEIPEEVTQSQKVISNKDSILTDAKNRAEKLILDANIQSNSIKDEAKRKADAIVLSARKESDAIMNEANKLKSQLVNENQIMQTAYAESDKILEYARMEANNIVYDARNEANSVRQAAISYTDELLQSLQGIISGTMIESQNRFNQYLSSLQFYTGEIDKNRQELATSIVPTDQNTQE
;
A
#
# COMPACT_ATOMS: atom_id res chain seq x y z
N MET A 1 72.30 -56.24 30.99
CA MET A 1 73.64 -56.31 30.39
C MET A 1 73.55 -57.19 29.17
N SER A 2 74.13 -56.77 28.04
CA SER A 2 74.26 -57.62 26.84
C SER A 2 75.24 -58.78 27.13
N ARG A 3 75.19 -59.86 26.35
CA ARG A 3 76.17 -60.95 26.44
C ARG A 3 77.59 -60.42 26.20
N ILE A 4 77.74 -59.40 25.35
CA ILE A 4 79.01 -58.68 25.13
C ILE A 4 79.54 -58.08 26.42
N GLU A 5 78.69 -57.37 27.18
CA GLU A 5 79.06 -56.77 28.46
C GLU A 5 79.47 -57.85 29.48
N GLN A 6 78.78 -58.99 29.49
CA GLN A 6 79.14 -60.12 30.36
C GLN A 6 80.50 -60.72 30.00
N VAL A 7 80.77 -60.96 28.71
CA VAL A 7 82.06 -61.52 28.26
C VAL A 7 83.20 -60.53 28.49
N ILE A 8 82.96 -59.21 28.35
CA ILE A 8 83.95 -58.18 28.72
C ILE A 8 84.26 -58.26 30.21
N THR A 9 83.26 -58.32 31.08
CA THR A 9 83.47 -58.48 32.53
C THR A 9 84.20 -59.80 32.84
N GLU A 10 83.86 -60.90 32.18
CA GLU A 10 84.54 -62.20 32.34
C GLU A 10 86.02 -62.12 31.91
N ILE A 11 86.33 -61.36 30.85
CA ILE A 11 87.70 -61.08 30.39
C ILE A 11 88.46 -60.21 31.42
N GLU A 12 87.84 -59.17 31.94
CA GLU A 12 88.42 -58.29 32.98
C GLU A 12 88.75 -59.10 34.24
N GLU A 13 87.81 -59.90 34.74
CA GLU A 13 88.01 -60.81 35.88
C GLU A 13 89.06 -61.89 35.61
N PHE A 14 89.15 -62.39 34.38
CA PHE A 14 90.19 -63.34 33.99
C PHE A 14 91.59 -62.69 34.00
N VAL A 15 91.72 -61.46 33.53
CA VAL A 15 92.96 -60.67 33.56
C VAL A 15 93.40 -60.38 35.00
N GLU A 16 92.47 -60.03 35.89
CA GLU A 16 92.76 -59.81 37.32
C GLU A 16 93.26 -61.07 38.04
N ARG A 17 92.82 -62.25 37.62
CA ARG A 17 93.23 -63.55 38.21
C ARG A 17 94.58 -64.06 37.70
N CYS A 18 95.16 -63.44 36.67
CA CYS A 18 96.44 -63.89 36.10
C CYS A 18 97.63 -63.56 37.02
N LYS A 19 98.58 -64.50 37.15
CA LYS A 19 99.79 -64.30 37.97
C LYS A 19 100.83 -63.46 37.22
N THR A 20 101.52 -62.55 37.90
CA THR A 20 102.62 -61.78 37.30
C THR A 20 103.88 -62.63 37.09
N VAL A 21 104.67 -62.27 36.07
CA VAL A 21 105.96 -62.92 35.81
C VAL A 21 107.01 -62.37 36.80
N ALA A 22 107.95 -63.22 37.22
CA ALA A 22 108.97 -62.85 38.20
C ALA A 22 109.75 -61.59 37.77
N LEU A 23 109.91 -60.63 38.69
CA LEU A 23 110.54 -59.31 38.51
C LEU A 23 109.79 -58.33 37.57
N SER A 24 108.53 -58.58 37.22
CA SER A 24 107.67 -57.63 36.50
C SER A 24 106.30 -57.45 37.16
N ASN A 25 105.90 -56.20 37.39
CA ASN A 25 104.57 -55.86 37.92
C ASN A 25 103.56 -55.53 36.81
N SER A 26 103.99 -55.51 35.54
CA SER A 26 103.17 -55.12 34.38
C SER A 26 102.97 -56.23 33.36
N ILE A 27 103.58 -57.41 33.56
CA ILE A 27 103.48 -58.56 32.65
C ILE A 27 102.82 -59.72 33.38
N ILE A 28 101.67 -60.14 32.85
CA ILE A 28 100.87 -61.25 33.37
C ILE A 28 101.10 -62.53 32.57
N LYS A 29 101.09 -63.68 33.27
CA LYS A 29 101.11 -65.00 32.67
C LYS A 29 99.68 -65.45 32.42
N VAL A 30 99.33 -65.63 31.16
CA VAL A 30 97.96 -65.91 30.71
C VAL A 30 97.82 -67.36 30.24
N ASN A 31 96.71 -68.01 30.57
CA ASN A 31 96.30 -69.24 29.90
C ASN A 31 95.79 -68.89 28.50
N LYS A 32 96.60 -69.20 27.49
CA LYS A 32 96.32 -68.87 26.10
C LYS A 32 94.99 -69.46 25.60
N GLU A 33 94.64 -70.68 26.01
CA GLU A 33 93.43 -71.36 25.53
C GLU A 33 92.16 -70.69 26.07
N GLU A 34 92.15 -70.38 27.36
CA GLU A 34 91.02 -69.74 28.06
C GLU A 34 90.80 -68.30 27.58
N PHE A 35 91.88 -67.52 27.43
CA PHE A 35 91.78 -66.15 26.91
C PHE A 35 91.30 -66.11 25.45
N ILE A 36 91.80 -67.02 24.60
CA ILE A 36 91.34 -67.12 23.21
C ILE A 36 89.88 -67.55 23.15
N ALA A 37 89.42 -68.42 24.06
CA ALA A 37 88.01 -68.80 24.13
C ALA A 37 87.10 -67.59 24.43
N LEU A 38 87.44 -66.79 25.45
CA LEU A 38 86.68 -65.58 25.79
C LEU A 38 86.70 -64.53 24.65
N LEU A 39 87.85 -64.33 23.99
CA LEU A 39 87.94 -63.45 22.83
C LEU A 39 87.14 -63.95 21.61
N ASN A 40 87.11 -65.27 21.40
CA ASN A 40 86.32 -65.87 20.32
C ASN A 40 84.83 -65.75 20.58
N GLU A 41 84.41 -65.91 21.84
CA GLU A 41 83.02 -65.69 22.24
C GLU A 41 82.61 -64.23 22.03
N LEU A 42 83.41 -63.27 22.51
CA LEU A 42 83.18 -61.84 22.26
C LEU A 42 83.09 -61.55 20.75
N ARG A 43 83.94 -62.20 19.94
CA ARG A 43 83.96 -62.07 18.48
C ARG A 43 82.73 -62.68 17.80
N GLN A 44 82.10 -63.68 18.40
CA GLN A 44 80.86 -64.30 17.90
C GLN A 44 79.63 -63.45 18.24
N GLU A 45 79.60 -62.83 19.41
CA GLU A 45 78.46 -62.03 19.90
C GLU A 45 78.37 -60.64 19.25
N ILE A 46 79.52 -60.00 18.92
CA ILE A 46 79.55 -58.66 18.30
C ILE A 46 78.75 -58.59 16.97
N PRO A 47 78.94 -59.49 16.00
CA PRO A 47 78.18 -59.47 14.74
C PRO A 47 76.66 -59.52 14.92
N GLU A 48 76.17 -60.30 15.90
CA GLU A 48 74.74 -60.46 16.17
C GLU A 48 74.16 -59.16 16.75
N GLU A 49 74.82 -58.57 17.75
CA GLU A 49 74.39 -57.30 18.37
C GLU A 49 74.43 -56.13 17.37
N VAL A 50 75.45 -56.08 16.50
CA VAL A 50 75.53 -55.09 15.40
C VAL A 50 74.37 -55.27 14.43
N THR A 51 74.03 -56.49 14.07
CA THR A 51 72.89 -56.80 13.17
C THR A 51 71.56 -56.39 13.80
N GLN A 52 71.37 -56.68 15.08
CA GLN A 52 70.18 -56.28 15.83
C GLN A 52 70.05 -54.76 15.92
N SER A 53 71.13 -54.05 16.22
CA SER A 53 71.17 -52.59 16.26
C SER A 53 70.86 -51.97 14.89
N GLN A 54 71.45 -52.51 13.82
CA GLN A 54 71.19 -52.05 12.46
C GLN A 54 69.72 -52.24 12.06
N LYS A 55 69.09 -53.34 12.50
CA LYS A 55 67.66 -53.60 12.29
C LYS A 55 66.79 -52.60 13.04
N VAL A 56 67.13 -52.26 14.28
CA VAL A 56 66.40 -51.23 15.06
C VAL A 56 66.50 -49.86 14.37
N ILE A 57 67.68 -49.48 13.90
CA ILE A 57 67.90 -48.22 13.16
C ILE A 57 67.07 -48.21 11.88
N SER A 58 67.13 -49.28 11.08
CA SER A 58 66.35 -49.41 9.85
C SER A 58 64.84 -49.35 10.10
N ASN A 59 64.36 -50.03 11.13
CA ASN A 59 62.94 -49.98 11.54
C ASN A 59 62.54 -48.55 11.96
N LYS A 60 63.38 -47.86 12.73
CA LYS A 60 63.15 -46.47 13.12
C LYS A 60 63.04 -45.55 11.91
N ASP A 61 63.96 -45.68 10.96
CA ASP A 61 63.98 -44.85 9.74
C ASP A 61 62.75 -45.11 8.86
N SER A 62 62.31 -46.38 8.77
CA SER A 62 61.07 -46.75 8.09
C SER A 62 59.84 -46.12 8.76
N ILE A 63 59.73 -46.20 10.09
CA ILE A 63 58.64 -45.57 10.86
C ILE A 63 58.63 -44.05 10.66
N LEU A 64 59.78 -43.40 10.72
CA LEU A 64 59.89 -41.95 10.51
C LEU A 64 59.47 -41.55 9.09
N THR A 65 59.84 -42.34 8.09
CA THR A 65 59.48 -42.09 6.70
C THR A 65 57.97 -42.27 6.48
N ASP A 66 57.38 -43.35 6.99
CA ASP A 66 55.94 -43.59 6.93
C ASP A 66 55.16 -42.49 7.66
N ALA A 67 55.62 -42.07 8.84
CA ALA A 67 55.00 -40.97 9.59
C ALA A 67 55.05 -39.64 8.82
N LYS A 68 56.19 -39.31 8.19
CA LYS A 68 56.32 -38.12 7.33
C LYS A 68 55.37 -38.17 6.14
N ASN A 69 55.34 -39.30 5.41
CA ASN A 69 54.47 -39.47 4.24
C ASN A 69 52.99 -39.35 4.62
N ARG A 70 52.59 -39.90 5.77
CA ARG A 70 51.20 -39.76 6.28
C ARG A 70 50.88 -38.32 6.66
N ALA A 71 51.80 -37.61 7.30
CA ALA A 71 51.61 -36.21 7.66
C ALA A 71 51.47 -35.32 6.42
N GLU A 72 52.33 -35.50 5.42
CA GLU A 72 52.27 -34.78 4.14
C GLU A 72 50.94 -35.04 3.41
N LYS A 73 50.51 -36.31 3.36
CA LYS A 73 49.22 -36.67 2.75
C LYS A 73 48.04 -36.03 3.49
N LEU A 74 48.04 -36.05 4.82
CA LEU A 74 46.98 -35.44 5.61
C LEU A 74 46.90 -33.92 5.38
N ILE A 75 48.05 -33.25 5.32
CA ILE A 75 48.11 -31.81 5.03
C ILE A 75 47.61 -31.52 3.61
N LEU A 76 47.99 -32.34 2.63
CA LEU A 76 47.52 -32.20 1.25
C LEU A 76 46.00 -32.38 1.16
N ASP A 77 45.47 -33.45 1.73
CA ASP A 77 44.03 -33.76 1.74
C ASP A 77 43.24 -32.65 2.45
N ALA A 78 43.74 -32.16 3.59
CA ALA A 78 43.13 -31.05 4.32
C ALA A 78 43.12 -29.75 3.51
N ASN A 79 44.20 -29.45 2.77
CA ASN A 79 44.24 -28.27 1.90
C ASN A 79 43.27 -28.39 0.72
N ILE A 80 43.16 -29.56 0.09
CA ILE A 80 42.21 -29.81 -0.99
C ILE A 80 40.78 -29.63 -0.49
N GLN A 81 40.43 -30.24 0.65
CA GLN A 81 39.10 -30.10 1.25
C GLN A 81 38.81 -28.65 1.64
N SER A 82 39.76 -27.95 2.26
CA SER A 82 39.62 -26.54 2.64
C SER A 82 39.35 -25.65 1.43
N ASN A 83 40.08 -25.84 0.33
CA ASN A 83 39.87 -25.09 -0.91
C ASN A 83 38.52 -25.42 -1.54
N SER A 84 38.13 -26.70 -1.58
CA SER A 84 36.81 -27.11 -2.09
C SER A 84 35.67 -26.48 -1.30
N ILE A 85 35.76 -26.46 0.04
CA ILE A 85 34.75 -25.84 0.91
C ILE A 85 34.69 -24.33 0.67
N LYS A 86 35.85 -23.67 0.54
CA LYS A 86 35.90 -22.22 0.23
C LYS A 86 35.25 -21.90 -1.11
N ASP A 87 35.53 -22.69 -2.14
CA ASP A 87 34.95 -22.50 -3.47
C ASP A 87 33.44 -22.73 -3.47
N GLU A 88 32.98 -23.77 -2.78
CA GLU A 88 31.54 -24.04 -2.63
C GLU A 88 30.85 -22.91 -1.84
N ALA A 89 31.43 -22.47 -0.73
CA ALA A 89 30.91 -21.37 0.08
C ALA A 89 30.82 -20.08 -0.73
N LYS A 90 31.85 -19.78 -1.54
CA LYS A 90 31.85 -18.61 -2.44
C LYS A 90 30.73 -18.70 -3.47
N ARG A 91 30.56 -19.85 -4.13
CA ARG A 91 29.46 -20.05 -5.10
C ARG A 91 28.09 -19.88 -4.46
N LYS A 92 27.89 -20.43 -3.26
CA LYS A 92 26.63 -20.27 -2.51
C LYS A 92 26.39 -18.81 -2.15
N ALA A 93 27.41 -18.10 -1.67
CA ALA A 93 27.30 -16.68 -1.35
C ALA A 93 26.93 -15.85 -2.58
N ASP A 94 27.61 -16.07 -3.71
CA ASP A 94 27.33 -15.37 -4.97
C ASP A 94 25.90 -15.66 -5.46
N ALA A 95 25.44 -16.91 -5.34
CA ALA A 95 24.08 -17.31 -5.69
C ALA A 95 23.01 -16.61 -4.81
N ILE A 96 23.23 -16.53 -3.50
CA ILE A 96 22.33 -15.84 -2.56
C ILE A 96 22.25 -14.34 -2.88
N VAL A 97 23.40 -13.70 -3.12
CA VAL A 97 23.44 -12.27 -3.47
C VAL A 97 22.71 -12.02 -4.79
N LEU A 98 22.90 -12.90 -5.78
CA LEU A 98 22.22 -12.79 -7.07
C LEU A 98 20.70 -12.97 -6.94
N SER A 99 20.24 -13.97 -6.18
CA SER A 99 18.81 -14.20 -5.97
C SER A 99 18.17 -13.05 -5.21
N ALA A 100 18.83 -12.55 -4.16
CA ALA A 100 18.33 -11.43 -3.36
C ALA A 100 18.22 -10.14 -4.20
N ARG A 101 19.18 -9.88 -5.09
CA ARG A 101 19.10 -8.75 -6.03
C ARG A 101 17.93 -8.91 -6.99
N LYS A 102 17.75 -10.09 -7.59
CA LYS A 102 16.64 -10.36 -8.50
C LYS A 102 15.28 -10.19 -7.84
N GLU A 103 15.13 -10.67 -6.60
CA GLU A 103 13.91 -10.51 -5.82
C GLU A 103 13.65 -9.04 -5.47
N SER A 104 14.69 -8.33 -5.02
CA SER A 104 14.63 -6.89 -4.77
C SER A 104 14.18 -6.11 -6.01
N ASP A 105 14.75 -6.41 -7.19
CA ASP A 105 14.39 -5.75 -8.44
C ASP A 105 12.94 -6.04 -8.83
N ALA A 106 12.47 -7.28 -8.62
CA ALA A 106 11.08 -7.65 -8.87
C ALA A 106 10.11 -6.87 -7.96
N ILE A 107 10.39 -6.84 -6.65
CA ILE A 107 9.60 -6.08 -5.68
C ILE A 107 9.57 -4.60 -6.05
N MET A 108 10.70 -4.03 -6.44
CA MET A 108 10.77 -2.60 -6.74
C MET A 108 10.04 -2.24 -8.04
N ASN A 109 10.07 -3.12 -9.04
CA ASN A 109 9.28 -2.97 -10.25
C ASN A 109 7.77 -3.04 -9.95
N GLU A 110 7.34 -3.99 -9.12
CA GLU A 110 5.95 -4.11 -8.71
C GLU A 110 5.49 -2.90 -7.89
N ALA A 111 6.29 -2.45 -6.93
CA ALA A 111 6.02 -1.26 -6.13
C ALA A 111 5.90 0.00 -7.01
N ASN A 112 6.75 0.17 -8.02
CA ASN A 112 6.66 1.29 -8.96
C ASN A 112 5.40 1.24 -9.84
N LYS A 113 4.98 0.04 -10.24
CA LYS A 113 3.73 -0.16 -10.99
C LYS A 113 2.53 0.23 -10.13
N LEU A 114 2.47 -0.27 -8.90
CA LEU A 114 1.41 0.07 -7.95
C LEU A 114 1.39 1.57 -7.65
N LYS A 115 2.56 2.20 -7.42
CA LYS A 115 2.67 3.64 -7.22
C LYS A 115 2.05 4.42 -8.39
N SER A 116 2.37 4.00 -9.62
CA SER A 116 1.87 4.67 -10.82
C SER A 116 0.35 4.55 -10.95
N GLN A 117 -0.21 3.39 -10.59
CA GLN A 117 -1.67 3.18 -10.54
C GLN A 117 -2.33 4.07 -9.50
N LEU A 118 -1.80 4.11 -8.27
CA LEU A 118 -2.35 4.94 -7.19
C LEU A 118 -2.31 6.44 -7.52
N VAL A 119 -1.22 6.91 -8.13
CA VAL A 119 -1.14 8.31 -8.59
C VAL A 119 -2.18 8.59 -9.67
N ASN A 120 -2.37 7.67 -10.62
CA ASN A 120 -3.38 7.81 -11.67
C ASN A 120 -4.81 7.83 -11.10
N GLU A 121 -5.14 6.87 -10.24
CA GLU A 121 -6.44 6.80 -9.56
C GLU A 121 -6.71 8.06 -8.73
N ASN A 122 -5.71 8.55 -8.00
CA ASN A 122 -5.84 9.80 -7.24
C ASN A 122 -6.13 10.99 -8.15
N GLN A 123 -5.43 11.09 -9.30
CA GLN A 123 -5.67 12.16 -10.27
C GLN A 123 -7.08 12.10 -10.88
N ILE A 124 -7.56 10.90 -11.23
CA ILE A 124 -8.93 10.70 -11.73
C ILE A 124 -9.93 11.15 -10.66
N MET A 125 -9.71 10.75 -9.41
CA MET A 125 -10.59 11.10 -8.30
C MET A 125 -10.63 12.62 -8.07
N GLN A 126 -9.48 13.30 -8.05
CA GLN A 126 -9.42 14.76 -7.92
C GLN A 126 -10.16 15.45 -9.07
N THR A 127 -9.99 14.96 -10.30
CA THR A 127 -10.68 15.48 -11.48
C THR A 127 -12.20 15.28 -11.37
N ALA A 128 -12.64 14.12 -10.89
CA ALA A 128 -14.05 13.82 -10.66
C ALA A 128 -14.66 14.74 -9.59
N TYR A 129 -13.93 15.01 -8.50
CA TYR A 129 -14.39 15.98 -7.49
C TYR A 129 -14.51 17.39 -8.06
N ALA A 130 -13.50 17.87 -8.78
CA ALA A 130 -13.56 19.20 -9.41
C ALA A 130 -14.73 19.32 -10.39
N GLU A 131 -15.02 18.27 -11.16
CA GLU A 131 -16.15 18.26 -12.09
C GLU A 131 -17.50 18.19 -11.36
N SER A 132 -17.58 17.40 -10.28
CA SER A 132 -18.76 17.35 -9.41
C SER A 132 -19.06 18.71 -8.79
N ASP A 133 -18.04 19.44 -8.34
CA ASP A 133 -18.22 20.78 -7.76
C ASP A 133 -18.78 21.76 -8.78
N LYS A 134 -18.30 21.73 -10.04
CA LYS A 134 -18.88 22.53 -11.12
C LYS A 134 -20.34 22.18 -11.39
N ILE A 135 -20.68 20.89 -11.45
CA ILE A 135 -22.06 20.46 -11.66
C ILE A 135 -22.97 20.99 -10.55
N LEU A 136 -22.52 20.94 -9.31
CA LEU A 136 -23.27 21.47 -8.17
C LEU A 136 -23.46 22.99 -8.29
N GLU A 137 -22.43 23.72 -8.72
CA GLU A 137 -22.50 25.16 -8.94
C GLU A 137 -23.47 25.53 -10.07
N TYR A 138 -23.38 24.84 -11.22
CA TYR A 138 -24.33 25.01 -12.32
C TYR A 138 -25.76 24.72 -11.89
N ALA A 139 -25.98 23.60 -11.19
CA ALA A 139 -27.31 23.25 -10.69
C ALA A 139 -27.87 24.30 -9.73
N ARG A 140 -27.02 24.89 -8.87
CA ARG A 140 -27.42 25.99 -7.97
C ARG A 140 -27.79 27.26 -8.74
N MET A 141 -26.99 27.64 -9.74
CA MET A 141 -27.28 28.80 -10.59
C MET A 141 -28.59 28.61 -11.36
N GLU A 142 -28.77 27.44 -11.97
CA GLU A 142 -29.97 27.11 -12.73
C GLU A 142 -31.22 27.12 -11.82
N ALA A 143 -31.14 26.51 -10.64
CA ALA A 143 -32.23 26.55 -9.67
C ALA A 143 -32.61 27.99 -9.27
N ASN A 144 -31.62 28.87 -9.07
CA ASN A 144 -31.88 30.27 -8.76
C ASN A 144 -32.54 31.00 -9.94
N ASN A 145 -32.13 30.73 -11.17
CA ASN A 145 -32.75 31.31 -12.38
C ASN A 145 -34.22 30.86 -12.51
N ILE A 146 -34.49 29.56 -12.37
CA ILE A 146 -35.86 29.03 -12.41
C ILE A 146 -36.76 29.72 -11.37
N VAL A 147 -36.27 29.88 -10.14
CA VAL A 147 -37.03 30.55 -9.07
C VAL A 147 -37.25 32.03 -9.40
N TYR A 148 -36.25 32.70 -9.96
CA TYR A 148 -36.36 34.10 -10.37
C TYR A 148 -37.39 34.28 -11.49
N ASP A 149 -37.33 33.46 -12.53
CA ASP A 149 -38.25 33.51 -13.67
C ASP A 149 -39.69 33.20 -13.23
N ALA A 150 -39.88 32.16 -12.41
CA ALA A 150 -41.19 31.81 -11.86
C ALA A 150 -41.80 32.96 -11.03
N ARG A 151 -40.97 33.70 -10.28
CA ARG A 151 -41.45 34.89 -9.53
C ARG A 151 -41.88 36.01 -10.47
N ASN A 152 -41.12 36.26 -11.53
CA ASN A 152 -41.46 37.31 -12.50
C ASN A 152 -42.73 36.96 -13.27
N GLU A 153 -42.86 35.71 -13.71
CA GLU A 153 -44.07 35.23 -14.37
C GLU A 153 -45.29 35.30 -13.45
N ALA A 154 -45.17 34.85 -12.20
CA ALA A 154 -46.26 34.96 -11.22
C ALA A 154 -46.68 36.43 -10.99
N ASN A 155 -45.72 37.35 -10.92
CA ASN A 155 -46.02 38.78 -10.82
C ASN A 155 -46.72 39.34 -12.06
N SER A 156 -46.29 38.91 -13.25
CA SER A 156 -46.91 39.28 -14.54
C SER A 156 -48.36 38.79 -14.61
N VAL A 157 -48.60 37.52 -14.29
CA VAL A 157 -49.95 36.92 -14.26
C VAL A 157 -50.84 37.65 -13.25
N ARG A 158 -50.30 37.95 -12.05
CA ARG A 158 -51.04 38.71 -11.03
C ARG A 158 -51.44 40.09 -11.55
N GLN A 159 -50.52 40.79 -12.22
CA GLN A 159 -50.81 42.12 -12.77
C GLN A 159 -51.86 42.05 -13.88
N ALA A 160 -51.75 41.08 -14.79
CA ALA A 160 -52.74 40.86 -15.85
C ALA A 160 -54.13 40.55 -15.29
N ALA A 161 -54.21 39.71 -14.24
CA ALA A 161 -55.47 39.39 -13.57
C ALA A 161 -56.10 40.61 -12.87
N ILE A 162 -55.28 41.46 -12.24
CA ILE A 162 -55.75 42.73 -11.65
C ILE A 162 -56.30 43.64 -12.74
N SER A 163 -55.56 43.86 -13.84
CA SER A 163 -56.00 44.69 -14.96
C SER A 163 -57.32 44.17 -15.57
N TYR A 164 -57.43 42.87 -15.81
CA TYR A 164 -58.66 42.27 -16.33
C TYR A 164 -59.86 42.48 -15.38
N THR A 165 -59.62 42.33 -14.07
CA THR A 165 -60.67 42.55 -13.06
C THR A 165 -61.09 44.02 -13.02
N ASP A 166 -60.15 44.95 -13.16
CA ASP A 166 -60.43 46.39 -13.24
C ASP A 166 -61.25 46.74 -14.48
N GLU A 167 -60.91 46.20 -15.64
CA GLU A 167 -61.70 46.36 -16.88
C GLU A 167 -63.14 45.83 -16.73
N LEU A 168 -63.32 44.69 -16.06
CA LEU A 168 -64.66 44.16 -15.76
C LEU A 168 -65.44 45.07 -14.81
N LEU A 169 -64.80 45.59 -13.76
CA LEU A 169 -65.41 46.52 -12.82
C LEU A 169 -65.78 47.85 -13.49
N GLN A 170 -64.94 48.34 -14.40
CA GLN A 170 -65.21 49.54 -15.19
C GLN A 170 -66.42 49.32 -16.12
N SER A 171 -66.50 48.18 -16.79
CA SER A 171 -67.65 47.81 -17.61
C SER A 171 -68.94 47.75 -16.79
N LEU A 172 -68.89 47.10 -15.62
CA LEU A 172 -70.02 47.02 -14.70
C LEU A 172 -70.45 48.41 -14.20
N GLN A 173 -69.49 49.29 -13.86
CA GLN A 173 -69.76 50.67 -13.48
C GLN A 173 -70.48 51.45 -14.61
N GLY A 174 -70.04 51.25 -15.86
CA GLY A 174 -70.68 51.84 -17.04
C GLY A 174 -72.13 51.39 -17.22
N ILE A 175 -72.40 50.09 -17.09
CA ILE A 175 -73.77 49.53 -17.17
C ILE A 175 -74.67 50.10 -16.07
N ILE A 176 -74.19 50.14 -14.83
CA ILE A 176 -74.95 50.69 -13.70
C ILE A 176 -75.25 52.17 -13.93
N SER A 177 -74.24 52.96 -14.33
CA SER A 177 -74.39 54.39 -14.59
C SER A 177 -75.39 54.66 -15.73
N GLY A 178 -75.27 53.92 -16.84
CA GLY A 178 -76.21 54.01 -17.96
C GLY A 178 -77.64 53.66 -17.56
N THR A 179 -77.82 52.54 -16.84
CA THR A 179 -79.14 52.11 -16.34
C THR A 179 -79.75 53.15 -15.40
N MET A 180 -78.95 53.76 -14.53
CA MET A 180 -79.39 54.82 -13.63
C MET A 180 -79.87 56.06 -14.42
N ILE A 181 -79.11 56.50 -15.43
CA ILE A 181 -79.50 57.63 -16.30
C ILE A 181 -80.78 57.31 -17.07
N GLU A 182 -80.89 56.12 -17.67
CA GLU A 182 -82.07 55.70 -18.40
C GLU A 182 -83.31 55.63 -17.49
N SER A 183 -83.16 55.08 -16.29
CA SER A 183 -84.24 55.02 -15.29
C SER A 183 -84.70 56.42 -14.89
N GLN A 184 -83.76 57.34 -14.62
CA GLN A 184 -84.07 58.74 -14.31
C GLN A 184 -84.84 59.42 -15.45
N ASN A 185 -84.40 59.22 -16.69
CA ASN A 185 -85.06 59.78 -17.88
C ASN A 185 -86.49 59.23 -18.05
N ARG A 186 -86.68 57.91 -17.91
CA ARG A 186 -88.01 57.28 -17.96
C ARG A 186 -88.91 57.77 -16.84
N PHE A 187 -88.38 57.92 -15.63
CA PHE A 187 -89.12 58.46 -14.49
C PHE A 187 -89.55 59.92 -14.73
N ASN A 188 -88.66 60.75 -15.27
CA ASN A 188 -89.00 62.13 -15.64
C ASN A 188 -90.08 62.18 -16.73
N GLN A 189 -90.02 61.30 -17.75
CA GLN A 189 -91.07 61.20 -18.78
C GLN A 189 -92.41 60.74 -18.21
N TYR A 190 -92.38 59.79 -17.28
CA TYR A 190 -93.56 59.34 -16.55
C TYR A 190 -94.16 60.49 -15.72
N LEU A 191 -93.33 61.24 -14.98
CA LEU A 191 -93.75 62.40 -14.22
C LEU A 191 -94.38 63.48 -15.11
N SER A 192 -93.77 63.78 -16.26
CA SER A 192 -94.34 64.72 -17.24
C SER A 192 -95.70 64.27 -17.78
N SER A 193 -95.87 62.97 -18.03
CA SER A 193 -97.17 62.41 -18.45
C SER A 193 -98.23 62.56 -17.36
N LEU A 194 -97.88 62.27 -16.10
CA LEU A 194 -98.80 62.47 -14.98
C LEU A 194 -99.20 63.94 -14.84
N GLN A 195 -98.22 64.86 -14.94
CA GLN A 195 -98.47 66.31 -14.89
C GLN A 195 -99.39 66.77 -16.04
N PHE A 196 -99.20 66.24 -17.24
CA PHE A 196 -100.08 66.51 -18.38
C PHE A 196 -101.51 66.05 -18.10
N TYR A 197 -101.72 64.80 -17.67
CA TYR A 197 -103.06 64.29 -17.36
C TYR A 197 -103.75 65.02 -16.22
N THR A 198 -103.01 65.43 -15.17
CA THR A 198 -103.59 66.28 -14.13
C THR A 198 -104.07 67.62 -14.69
N GLY A 199 -103.31 68.22 -15.63
CA GLY A 199 -103.72 69.43 -16.32
C GLY A 199 -104.96 69.25 -17.20
N GLU A 200 -105.07 68.15 -17.95
CA GLU A 200 -106.26 67.84 -18.76
C GLU A 200 -107.48 67.55 -17.87
N ILE A 201 -107.31 66.83 -16.76
CA ILE A 201 -108.38 66.63 -15.78
C ILE A 201 -108.85 67.96 -15.21
N ASP A 202 -107.92 68.87 -14.86
CA ASP A 202 -108.28 70.20 -14.35
C ASP A 202 -109.05 71.02 -15.39
N LYS A 203 -108.65 70.99 -16.66
CA LYS A 203 -109.42 71.60 -17.76
C LYS A 203 -110.81 70.99 -17.89
N ASN A 204 -110.91 69.66 -17.95
CA ASN A 204 -112.20 68.97 -18.05
C ASN A 204 -113.11 69.29 -16.85
N ARG A 205 -112.54 69.41 -15.64
CA ARG A 205 -113.29 69.84 -14.44
C ARG A 205 -113.80 71.26 -14.57
N GLN A 206 -113.01 72.18 -15.13
CA GLN A 206 -113.44 73.56 -15.40
C GLN A 206 -114.57 73.61 -16.44
N GLU A 207 -114.45 72.88 -17.56
CA GLU A 207 -115.48 72.79 -18.61
C GLU A 207 -116.79 72.17 -18.10
N LEU A 208 -116.70 71.12 -17.27
CA LEU A 208 -117.86 70.50 -16.64
C LEU A 208 -118.55 71.47 -15.67
N ALA A 209 -117.79 72.24 -14.87
CA ALA A 209 -118.35 73.25 -13.99
C ALA A 209 -119.14 74.33 -14.76
N THR A 210 -118.68 74.72 -15.97
CA THR A 210 -119.43 75.63 -16.84
C THR A 210 -120.67 74.99 -17.49
N SER A 211 -120.69 73.66 -17.66
CA SER A 211 -121.79 72.92 -18.29
C SER A 211 -122.94 72.58 -17.33
N ILE A 212 -122.74 72.72 -16.02
CA ILE A 212 -123.77 72.44 -14.99
C ILE A 212 -124.62 73.70 -14.66
N VAL A 213 -124.47 74.80 -15.41
CA VAL A 213 -125.39 75.94 -15.30
C VAL A 213 -126.69 75.62 -16.07
N PRO A 214 -127.85 75.40 -15.42
CA PRO A 214 -129.10 75.21 -16.12
C PRO A 214 -129.73 76.57 -16.43
N THR A 215 -130.12 76.81 -17.68
CA THR A 215 -131.09 77.87 -18.01
C THR A 215 -132.00 77.42 -19.15
N ASP A 216 -133.17 76.90 -18.76
CA ASP A 216 -134.49 77.23 -19.32
C ASP A 216 -134.56 78.69 -19.84
N GLN A 217 -135.37 79.10 -20.82
CA GLN A 217 -136.53 78.54 -21.53
C GLN A 217 -136.90 79.51 -22.68
N ASN A 218 -137.52 79.00 -23.75
CA ASN A 218 -138.47 79.67 -24.68
C ASN A 218 -138.35 81.18 -25.01
N THR A 219 -138.15 81.49 -26.31
CA THR A 219 -138.80 82.58 -27.12
C THR A 219 -138.27 82.51 -28.58
N GLN A 220 -138.96 81.89 -29.55
CA GLN A 220 -140.03 82.35 -30.49
C GLN A 220 -139.59 83.25 -31.67
N GLU A 221 -139.47 82.66 -32.88
CA GLU A 221 -139.98 83.10 -34.20
C GLU A 221 -139.98 81.92 -35.20
#